data_AF-A0A3A5AUD7-F1
#
_entry.id   AF-A0A3A5AUD7-F1
#
_cell.length_a   1.000
_cell.length_b   1.000
_cell.length_c   1.000
_cell.angle_alpha   90.00
_cell.angle_beta   90.00
_cell.angle_gamma   90.00
#
_symmetry.space_group_name_H-M   'P 1'
#
loop_
_entity.id
_entity.type
_entity.pdbx_description
1 polymer ?
#
loop_
_entity_poly.entity_id
_entity_poly.type
_entity_poly.pdbx_seq_one_letter_code
_entity_poly.pdbx_strand_id
1 'polypeptide(L)'
;MPHDLMKKCEQKKLFKVEGRSHWRWTETAVSVLPRDTKVDVRCMHCHGAVRVHKQQVEHGPEDHVEHRSRQDSESCKGGIYFKGTHRMSQMPVE
;
A
#
# COMPACT_ATOMS: atom_id res chain seq x y z
N MET A 1 -6.58 -18.92 -5.56
CA MET A 1 -6.43 -17.87 -4.53
C MET A 1 -6.96 -16.58 -5.12
N PRO A 2 -7.92 -15.89 -4.51
CA PRO A 2 -8.36 -14.60 -5.01
C PRO A 2 -7.17 -13.64 -5.00
N HIS A 3 -6.92 -13.01 -6.15
CA HIS A 3 -5.92 -11.97 -6.31
C HIS A 3 -6.36 -10.78 -5.45
N ASP A 4 -5.50 -10.33 -4.53
CA ASP A 4 -5.80 -9.15 -3.73
C ASP A 4 -5.84 -7.95 -4.66
N LEU A 5 -6.99 -7.28 -4.75
CA LEU A 5 -7.20 -6.10 -5.59
C LEU A 5 -6.45 -4.85 -5.07
N MET A 6 -5.68 -4.99 -3.99
CA MET A 6 -4.82 -3.94 -3.42
C MET A 6 -5.59 -2.66 -3.09
N LYS A 7 -6.83 -2.82 -2.63
CA LYS A 7 -7.72 -1.74 -2.17
C LYS A 7 -7.37 -1.22 -0.77
N LYS A 8 -6.36 -1.81 -0.14
CA LYS A 8 -5.82 -1.43 1.17
C LYS A 8 -4.31 -1.33 1.11
N CYS A 9 -3.75 -0.46 1.94
CA CYS A 9 -2.32 -0.30 2.13
C CYS A 9 -2.01 0.04 3.59
N GLU A 10 -0.74 0.04 3.97
CA GLU A 10 -0.34 0.64 5.23
C GLU A 10 0.02 2.11 5.03
N GLN A 11 -0.48 2.96 5.92
CA GLN A 11 -0.15 4.37 5.97
C GLN A 11 0.59 4.67 7.27
N LYS A 12 1.65 5.48 7.20
CA LYS A 12 2.35 5.99 8.39
C LYS A 12 1.51 7.10 9.04
N LYS A 13 1.02 6.85 10.25
CA LYS A 13 0.21 7.80 11.02
C LYS A 13 0.91 8.14 12.33
N LEU A 14 0.75 9.39 12.76
CA LEU A 14 1.25 9.84 14.06
C LEU A 14 0.18 9.59 15.12
N PHE A 15 0.51 8.75 16.11
CA PHE A 15 -0.35 8.48 17.26
C PHE A 15 0.22 9.16 18.50
N LYS A 16 -0.65 9.73 19.33
CA LYS A 16 -0.26 10.28 20.63
C LYS A 16 -0.59 9.27 21.72
N VAL A 17 0.44 8.73 22.37
CA VAL A 17 0.33 7.76 23.46
C VAL A 17 1.06 8.33 24.66
N GLU A 18 0.36 8.45 25.80
CA GLU A 18 0.94 8.97 27.06
C GLU A 18 1.66 10.34 26.92
N GLY A 19 1.12 11.20 26.06
CA GLY A 19 1.69 12.54 25.81
C GLY A 19 2.85 12.57 24.81
N ARG A 20 3.37 11.42 24.34
CA ARG A 20 4.42 11.32 23.32
C ARG A 20 3.84 10.94 21.95
N SER A 21 4.42 11.50 20.90
CA SER A 21 4.00 11.21 19.52
C SER A 21 4.85 10.09 18.93
N HIS A 22 4.20 9.02 18.45
CA HIS A 22 4.81 7.84 17.86
C HIS A 22 4.28 7.60 16.45
N TRP A 23 5.19 7.39 15.50
CA TRP A 23 4.81 6.98 14.14
C TRP A 23 4.49 5.49 14.11
N ARG A 24 3.34 5.12 13.55
CA ARG A 24 2.93 3.73 13.37
C ARG A 24 2.33 3.51 12.00
N TRP A 25 2.71 2.41 11.38
CA TRP A 25 2.08 1.88 10.17
C TRP A 25 0.73 1.26 10.51
N THR A 26 -0.33 1.70 9.82
CA THR A 26 -1.70 1.23 10.06
C THR A 26 -2.37 0.87 8.74
N GLU A 27 -3.00 -0.29 8.67
CA GLU A 27 -3.83 -0.69 7.53
C GLU A 27 -4.95 0.35 7.31
N THR A 28 -5.05 0.83 6.08
CA THR A 28 -5.95 1.91 5.68
C THR A 28 -6.49 1.60 4.30
N ALA A 29 -7.79 1.83 4.08
CA ALA A 29 -8.39 1.71 2.76
C ALA A 29 -7.83 2.81 1.83
N VAL A 30 -7.54 2.47 0.58
CA VAL A 30 -6.96 3.44 -0.36
C VAL A 30 -7.93 4.59 -0.60
N SER A 31 -9.24 4.30 -0.63
CA SER A 31 -10.31 5.29 -0.78
C SER A 31 -10.26 6.43 0.24
N VAL A 32 -9.83 6.19 1.48
CA VAL A 32 -9.79 7.21 2.54
C VAL A 32 -8.47 8.01 2.57
N LEU A 33 -7.46 7.63 1.78
CA LEU A 33 -6.21 8.37 1.73
C LEU A 33 -6.40 9.79 1.17
N PRO A 34 -5.68 10.80 1.68
CA PRO A 34 -5.69 12.13 1.09
C PRO A 34 -5.05 12.11 -0.30
N ARG A 35 -5.53 12.96 -1.22
CA ARG A 35 -5.04 13.04 -2.61
C ARG A 35 -3.71 13.78 -2.74
N ASP A 36 -3.52 14.85 -1.98
CA ASP A 36 -2.41 15.82 -2.16
C ASP A 36 -1.32 15.76 -1.09
N THR A 37 -1.45 14.88 -0.11
CA THR A 37 -0.43 14.77 0.95
C THR A 37 0.64 13.77 0.52
N LYS A 38 1.92 14.10 0.76
CA LYS A 38 3.01 13.12 0.76
C LYS A 38 2.79 12.16 1.93
N VAL A 39 1.84 11.24 1.78
CA VAL A 39 1.59 10.18 2.76
C VAL A 39 2.54 9.04 2.46
N ASP A 40 3.34 8.71 3.46
CA ASP A 40 4.16 7.50 3.41
C ASP A 40 3.21 6.31 3.45
N VAL A 41 3.15 5.61 2.32
CA VAL A 41 2.32 4.44 2.10
C VAL A 41 3.16 3.29 1.59
N ARG A 42 2.81 2.08 2.02
CA ARG A 42 3.50 0.86 1.63
C ARG A 42 2.54 -0.30 1.49
N CYS A 43 2.99 -1.34 0.81
CA CYS A 43 2.22 -2.57 0.64
C CYS A 43 2.02 -3.27 1.99
N MET A 44 0.78 -3.63 2.33
CA MET A 44 0.48 -4.33 3.59
C MET A 44 1.00 -5.77 3.64
N HIS A 45 1.42 -6.33 2.51
CA HIS A 45 1.87 -7.73 2.41
C HIS A 45 3.38 -7.87 2.45
N CYS A 46 4.10 -7.01 1.73
CA CYS A 46 5.55 -7.11 1.58
C CYS A 46 6.30 -5.88 2.09
N HIS A 47 5.59 -4.84 2.55
CA HIS A 47 6.10 -3.53 2.98
C HIS A 47 6.87 -2.75 1.90
N GLY A 48 6.82 -3.19 0.65
CA GLY A 48 7.44 -2.50 -0.49
C GLY A 48 6.72 -1.22 -0.87
N ALA A 49 7.42 -0.37 -1.63
CA ALA A 49 6.91 0.92 -2.08
C ALA A 49 5.76 0.73 -3.09
N VAL A 50 4.66 1.45 -2.85
CA VAL A 50 3.47 1.43 -3.72
C VAL A 50 3.14 2.81 -4.28
N ARG A 51 2.42 2.85 -5.39
CA ARG A 51 1.79 4.03 -5.97
C ARG A 51 0.29 3.93 -5.70
N VAL A 52 -0.28 5.04 -5.26
CA VAL A 52 -1.72 5.16 -5.04
C VAL A 52 -2.38 5.58 -6.36
N HIS A 53 -3.39 4.84 -6.78
CA HIS A 53 -4.21 5.14 -7.95
C HIS A 53 -5.61 5.53 -7.47
N LYS A 54 -5.95 6.81 -7.65
CA LYS A 54 -7.31 7.33 -7.42
C LYS A 54 -7.85 7.93 -8.70
N GLN A 55 -8.85 7.31 -9.31
CA GLN A 55 -9.51 7.89 -10.48
C GLN A 55 -10.69 8.78 -10.07
N GLN A 56 -11.03 9.77 -10.91
CA GLN A 56 -12.16 10.71 -10.70
C GLN A 56 -13.25 10.55 -11.75
N VAL A 57 -13.20 9.50 -12.56
CA VAL A 57 -14.22 9.27 -13.59
C VAL A 57 -15.39 8.50 -12.99
N GLU A 58 -16.60 8.93 -13.33
CA GLU A 58 -17.83 8.20 -13.03
C GLU A 58 -17.72 6.82 -13.71
N HIS A 59 -17.79 5.74 -12.92
CA HIS A 59 -17.56 4.34 -13.33
C HIS A 59 -16.10 3.92 -13.61
N GLY A 60 -15.10 4.65 -13.11
CA GLY A 60 -13.70 4.19 -13.15
C GLY A 60 -13.43 2.98 -12.26
N PRO A 61 -12.29 2.29 -12.46
CA PRO A 61 -11.75 1.32 -11.51
C PRO A 61 -11.64 1.92 -10.11
N GLU A 62 -11.92 1.08 -9.11
CA GLU A 62 -11.82 1.44 -7.70
C GLU A 62 -10.41 1.88 -7.31
N ASP A 63 -10.34 2.74 -6.28
CA ASP A 63 -9.10 3.21 -5.67
C ASP A 63 -8.27 2.01 -5.17
N HIS A 64 -7.03 1.90 -5.65
CA HIS A 64 -6.12 0.81 -5.33
C HIS A 64 -4.67 1.29 -5.28
N VAL A 65 -3.77 0.43 -4.80
CA VAL A 65 -2.33 0.66 -4.90
C VAL A 65 -1.65 -0.39 -5.77
N GLU A 66 -0.57 0.01 -6.44
CA GLU A 66 0.27 -0.90 -7.23
C GLU A 66 1.72 -0.78 -6.77
N HIS A 67 2.46 -1.90 -6.80
CA HIS A 67 3.90 -1.88 -6.50
C HIS A 67 4.64 -1.01 -7.51
N ARG A 68 5.54 -0.15 -7.03
CA ARG A 68 6.39 0.66 -7.91
C ARG A 68 7.47 -0.18 -8.59
N SER A 69 7.97 -1.20 -7.90
CA SER A 69 8.99 -2.11 -8.41
C SER A 69 8.34 -3.36 -8.99
N ARG A 70 8.76 -3.73 -10.21
CA ARG A 70 8.36 -4.99 -10.83
C ARG A 70 8.79 -6.20 -9.99
N GLN A 71 9.96 -6.14 -9.37
CA GLN A 71 10.46 -7.24 -8.54
C GLN A 71 9.54 -7.51 -7.34
N ASP A 72 9.06 -6.44 -6.69
CA ASP A 72 8.11 -6.57 -5.60
C ASP A 72 6.75 -7.05 -6.10
N SER A 73 6.30 -6.57 -7.26
CA SER A 73 5.05 -7.04 -7.88
C SER A 73 5.08 -8.53 -8.22
N GLU A 74 6.23 -9.05 -8.68
CA GLU A 74 6.37 -10.47 -9.02
C GLU A 74 6.47 -11.39 -7.79
N SER A 75 6.96 -10.85 -6.67
CA SER A 75 7.21 -11.60 -5.44
C SER A 75 6.18 -11.32 -4.33
N CYS A 76 5.24 -10.41 -4.53
CA CYS A 76 4.23 -10.08 -3.53
C CYS A 76 2.90 -10.73 -3.87
N LYS A 77 2.23 -11.35 -2.88
CA LYS A 77 0.90 -11.97 -3.08
C LYS A 77 -0.20 -10.98 -3.52
N GLY A 78 0.01 -9.68 -3.32
CA GLY A 78 -0.85 -8.61 -3.84
C GLY A 78 -0.30 -7.92 -5.09
N GLY A 79 0.78 -8.42 -5.69
CA GLY A 79 1.31 -7.86 -6.92
C GLY A 79 0.54 -8.33 -8.15
N ILE A 80 0.41 -7.45 -9.15
CA ILE A 80 -0.30 -7.77 -10.40
C ILE A 80 0.44 -8.83 -11.23
N TYR A 81 1.77 -8.94 -11.04
CA TYR A 81 2.62 -9.90 -11.74
C TYR A 81 3.02 -11.11 -10.88
N PHE A 82 2.29 -11.38 -9.81
CA PHE A 82 2.67 -12.39 -8.82
C PHE A 82 2.93 -13.77 -9.45
N LYS A 83 4.14 -14.32 -9.24
CA LYS A 83 4.59 -15.59 -9.83
C LYS A 83 4.37 -16.82 -8.94
N GLY A 84 3.63 -16.67 -7.85
CA GLY A 84 3.24 -17.78 -6.97
C GLY A 84 4.07 -17.93 -5.68
N THR A 85 5.28 -17.37 -5.62
CA THR A 85 6.12 -17.41 -4.41
C THR A 85 6.14 -16.05 -3.74
N HIS A 86 5.51 -15.96 -2.56
CA HIS A 86 5.50 -14.72 -1.78
C HIS A 86 6.84 -14.48 -1.06
N ARG A 87 7.34 -13.24 -1.15
CA ARG A 87 8.52 -12.73 -0.46
C ARG A 87 8.27 -11.29 0.01
N MET A 88 8.94 -10.91 1.09
CA MET A 88 9.04 -9.52 1.52
C MET A 88 9.82 -8.68 0.49
N SER A 89 9.54 -7.37 0.45
CA SER A 89 10.30 -6.44 -0.39
C SER A 89 11.76 -6.40 0.04
N GLN A 90 12.66 -6.25 -0.93
CA GLN A 90 14.09 -6.04 -0.65
C GLN A 90 14.41 -4.58 -0.30
N MET A 91 13.47 -3.66 -0.55
CA MET A 91 13.58 -2.24 -0.22
C MET A 91 12.28 -1.81 0.50
N PRO A 92 12.05 -2.30 1.73
CA PRO A 92 10.86 -1.95 2.48
C PRO A 92 10.84 -0.45 2.80
N VAL A 93 9.64 0.11 2.91
CA VAL A 93 9.44 1.50 3.35
C VAL A 93 9.35 1.52 4.88
N GLU A 94 10.19 2.35 5.52
CA GLU A 94 10.32 2.48 6.98
C GLU A 94 9.51 3.62 7.59
#